data_AF-Q7U5K5-F1
#
_entry.id   AF-Q7U5K5-F1
#
_cell.length_a   1.000
_cell.length_b   1.000
_cell.length_c   1.000
_cell.angle_alpha   90.00
_cell.angle_beta   90.00
_cell.angle_gamma   90.00
#
_symmetry.space_group_name_H-M   'P 1'
#
loop_
_entity.id
_entity.type
_entity.pdbx_description
1 polymer ?
#
loop_
_entity_poly.entity_id
_entity_poly.type
_entity_poly.pdbx_seq_one_letter_code
_entity_poly.pdbx_strand_id
1 'polypeptide(L)'
;MMTSLTMLLLSTAANLLVAEASQSPEKWIGRCEPVNAVVVMNQALTEGKTDAEAFAAVVEARSFDGSKACIDFIREASMNMREGYPSTFQSLWMD
;
A
#
# COMPACT_ATOMS: atom_id res chain seq x y z
N MET A 1 1.85 -51.45 -13.62
CA MET A 1 2.39 -50.17 -14.14
C MET A 1 1.32 -49.05 -14.20
N MET A 2 0.30 -49.05 -13.33
CA MET A 2 -0.77 -48.01 -13.33
C MET A 2 -0.66 -47.01 -12.16
N THR A 3 0.13 -47.31 -11.14
CA THR A 3 0.31 -46.46 -9.93
C THR A 3 1.28 -45.29 -10.13
N SER A 4 2.24 -45.42 -11.05
CA SER A 4 3.21 -44.35 -11.33
C SER A 4 2.62 -43.22 -12.18
N LEU A 5 1.63 -43.51 -13.03
CA LEU A 5 1.01 -42.50 -13.89
C LEU A 5 0.09 -41.55 -13.09
N THR A 6 -0.61 -42.09 -12.09
CA THR A 6 -1.49 -41.30 -11.20
C THR A 6 -0.72 -40.36 -10.29
N MET A 7 0.48 -40.74 -9.81
CA MET A 7 1.34 -39.83 -9.04
C MET A 7 1.93 -38.69 -9.88
N LEU A 8 2.22 -38.93 -11.16
CA LEU A 8 2.71 -37.89 -12.07
C LEU A 8 1.64 -36.83 -12.37
N LEU A 9 0.37 -37.25 -12.46
CA LEU A 9 -0.76 -36.35 -12.69
C LEU A 9 -1.14 -35.52 -11.45
N LEU A 10 -0.94 -36.03 -10.24
CA LEU A 10 -1.15 -35.25 -9.01
C LEU A 10 -0.08 -34.17 -8.80
N SER A 11 1.15 -34.43 -9.22
CA SER A 11 2.26 -33.48 -9.08
C SER A 11 2.16 -32.29 -10.04
N THR A 12 1.54 -32.45 -11.22
CA THR A 12 1.28 -31.31 -12.13
C THR A 12 0.18 -30.39 -11.61
N ALA A 13 -0.86 -30.93 -10.97
CA ALA A 13 -1.93 -30.13 -10.35
C ALA A 13 -1.43 -29.31 -9.15
N ALA A 14 -0.53 -29.87 -8.34
CA ALA A 14 0.06 -29.15 -7.19
C ALA A 14 0.94 -27.97 -7.62
N ASN A 15 1.68 -28.09 -8.72
CA ASN A 15 2.53 -27.01 -9.23
C ASN A 15 1.73 -25.85 -9.84
N LEU A 16 0.54 -26.11 -10.37
CA LEU A 16 -0.33 -25.07 -10.92
C LEU A 16 -0.94 -24.19 -9.81
N LEU A 17 -1.34 -24.81 -8.69
CA LEU A 17 -1.93 -24.10 -7.54
C LEU A 17 -0.92 -23.21 -6.79
N VAL A 18 0.37 -23.59 -6.79
CA VAL A 18 1.44 -22.79 -6.16
C VAL A 18 1.84 -21.59 -7.04
N ALA A 19 1.66 -21.67 -8.36
CA ALA A 19 1.95 -20.58 -9.29
C ALA A 19 0.91 -19.43 -9.24
N GLU A 20 -0.32 -19.69 -8.81
CA GLU A 20 -1.33 -18.63 -8.60
C GLU A 20 -1.12 -17.86 -7.29
N ALA A 21 -0.49 -18.47 -6.28
CA ALA A 21 -0.17 -17.84 -5.01
C ALA A 21 1.09 -16.96 -5.05
N SER A 22 1.90 -17.07 -6.11
CA SER A 22 3.14 -16.31 -6.31
C SER A 22 2.96 -15.08 -7.20
N GLN A 23 1.71 -14.64 -7.43
CA GLN A 23 1.46 -13.26 -7.84
C GLN A 23 1.98 -12.35 -6.73
N SER A 24 3.23 -11.90 -6.91
CA SER A 24 3.83 -10.80 -6.18
C SER A 24 2.77 -9.71 -5.99
N PRO A 25 2.65 -9.08 -4.81
CA PRO A 25 1.68 -8.00 -4.58
C PRO A 25 2.10 -6.71 -5.32
N GLU A 26 2.45 -6.80 -6.59
CA GLU A 26 2.68 -5.64 -7.47
C GLU A 26 1.38 -4.88 -7.76
N LYS A 27 0.20 -5.49 -7.51
CA LYS A 27 -1.08 -4.95 -7.96
C LYS A 27 -1.70 -3.86 -7.07
N TRP A 28 -1.15 -3.61 -5.88
CA TRP A 28 -1.70 -2.65 -4.91
C TRP A 28 -0.90 -1.37 -4.78
N ILE A 29 0.17 -1.25 -5.57
CA ILE A 29 1.09 -0.14 -5.52
C ILE A 29 0.69 0.89 -6.59
N GLY A 30 0.44 2.12 -6.15
CA GLY A 30 0.08 3.23 -7.01
C GLY A 30 1.31 3.98 -7.55
N ARG A 31 1.11 5.21 -8.02
CA ARG A 31 2.22 6.13 -8.25
C ARG A 31 2.48 6.92 -6.98
N CYS A 32 3.68 7.47 -6.84
CA CYS A 32 3.91 8.45 -5.81
C CYS A 32 3.16 9.74 -6.16
N GLU A 33 2.10 10.06 -5.40
CA GLU A 33 1.32 11.28 -5.56
C GLU A 33 1.29 12.03 -4.21
N PRO A 34 2.39 12.73 -3.84
CA PRO A 34 2.59 13.25 -2.48
C PRO A 34 1.50 14.22 -2.02
N VAL A 35 1.06 15.11 -2.91
CA VAL A 35 -0.01 16.07 -2.60
C VAL A 35 -1.32 15.34 -2.31
N ASN A 36 -1.71 14.37 -3.15
CA ASN A 36 -2.95 13.63 -2.95
C ASN A 36 -2.89 12.75 -1.69
N ALA A 37 -1.74 12.15 -1.41
CA ALA A 37 -1.50 11.40 -0.18
C ALA A 37 -1.73 12.28 1.07
N VAL A 38 -1.24 13.53 1.07
CA VAL A 38 -1.48 14.48 2.17
C VAL A 38 -2.98 14.77 2.33
N VAL A 39 -3.70 15.02 1.23
CA VAL A 39 -5.14 15.29 1.27
C VAL A 39 -5.91 14.10 1.86
N VAL A 40 -5.65 12.89 1.34
CA VAL A 40 -6.34 11.66 1.76
C VAL A 40 -6.05 11.32 3.21
N MET A 41 -4.78 11.39 3.61
CA MET A 41 -4.38 11.14 4.99
C MET A 41 -5.03 12.14 5.94
N ASN A 42 -5.10 13.42 5.56
CA ASN A 42 -5.66 14.45 6.43
C ASN A 42 -7.15 14.27 6.64
N GLN A 43 -7.88 13.90 5.59
CA GLN A 43 -9.30 13.57 5.67
C GLN A 43 -9.51 12.40 6.65
N ALA A 44 -8.75 11.33 6.49
CA ALA A 44 -8.85 10.15 7.36
C ALA A 44 -8.56 10.48 8.83
N LEU A 45 -7.49 11.24 9.12
CA LEU A 45 -7.15 11.66 10.48
C LEU A 45 -8.22 12.58 11.08
N THR A 46 -8.80 13.46 10.27
CA THR A 46 -9.91 14.35 10.70
C THR A 46 -11.18 13.57 11.02
N GLU A 47 -11.39 12.41 10.40
CA GLU A 47 -12.45 11.46 10.75
C GLU A 47 -12.17 10.64 12.01
N GLY A 48 -11.03 10.87 12.67
CA GLY A 48 -10.62 10.17 13.90
C GLY A 48 -9.95 8.82 13.66
N LYS A 49 -9.52 8.52 12.42
CA LYS A 49 -8.73 7.32 12.14
C LYS A 49 -7.33 7.44 12.72
N THR A 50 -6.72 6.30 13.03
CA THR A 50 -5.32 6.20 13.44
C THR A 50 -4.37 6.47 12.27
N ASP A 51 -3.09 6.74 12.56
CA ASP A 51 -2.07 6.94 11.51
C ASP A 51 -1.97 5.75 10.54
N ALA A 52 -2.06 4.53 11.07
CA ALA A 52 -2.00 3.31 10.27
C ALA A 52 -3.20 3.20 9.32
N GLU A 53 -4.41 3.52 9.79
CA GLU A 53 -5.62 3.53 8.97
C GLU A 53 -5.62 4.68 7.95
N ALA A 54 -5.11 5.85 8.35
CA ALA A 54 -4.97 6.99 7.46
C ALA A 54 -3.95 6.70 6.35
N PHE A 55 -2.83 6.03 6.67
CA PHE A 55 -1.88 5.60 5.66
C PHE A 55 -2.43 4.47 4.78
N ALA A 56 -3.23 3.55 5.34
CA ALA A 56 -3.92 2.54 4.54
C ALA A 56 -4.87 3.19 3.50
N ALA A 57 -5.54 4.29 3.85
CA ALA A 57 -6.35 5.05 2.90
C ALA A 57 -5.51 5.66 1.76
N VAL A 58 -4.27 6.09 2.03
CA VAL A 58 -3.33 6.57 0.99
C VAL A 58 -2.96 5.45 0.01
N VAL A 59 -2.73 4.23 0.52
CA VAL A 59 -2.45 3.05 -0.31
C VAL A 59 -3.68 2.67 -1.14
N GLU A 60 -4.87 2.66 -0.54
CA GLU A 60 -6.13 2.39 -1.24
C GLU A 60 -6.40 3.42 -2.35
N ALA A 61 -6.10 4.70 -2.08
CA ALA A 61 -6.17 5.78 -3.05
C ALA A 61 -5.05 5.74 -4.12
N ARG A 62 -4.17 4.73 -4.10
CA ARG A 62 -3.06 4.54 -5.04
C ARG A 62 -2.13 5.76 -5.15
N SER A 63 -1.97 6.47 -4.04
CA SER A 63 -1.09 7.66 -3.95
C SER A 63 0.28 7.34 -3.35
N PHE A 64 0.57 6.05 -3.14
CA PHE A 64 1.83 5.54 -2.63
C PHE A 64 2.38 4.42 -3.52
N ASP A 65 3.67 4.51 -3.85
CA ASP A 65 4.36 3.57 -4.73
C ASP A 65 5.19 2.50 -3.98
N GLY A 66 5.01 2.36 -2.67
CA GLY A 66 5.76 1.38 -1.87
C GLY A 66 7.19 1.80 -1.52
N SER A 67 7.70 2.89 -2.09
CA SER A 67 9.10 3.31 -1.90
C SER A 67 9.27 4.22 -0.69
N LYS A 68 10.43 4.10 -0.01
CA LYS A 68 10.83 5.05 1.03
C LYS A 68 10.93 6.48 0.47
N ALA A 69 11.40 6.63 -0.76
CA ALA A 69 11.51 7.93 -1.41
C ALA A 69 10.15 8.64 -1.49
N CYS A 70 9.08 7.90 -1.78
CA CYS A 70 7.75 8.48 -1.78
C CYS A 70 7.28 8.95 -0.40
N ILE A 71 7.62 8.22 0.67
CA ILE A 71 7.34 8.66 2.04
C ILE A 71 8.03 10.00 2.32
N ASP A 72 9.29 10.16 1.92
CA ASP A 72 10.04 11.40 2.12
C ASP A 72 9.34 12.57 1.38
N PHE A 73 8.87 12.35 0.14
CA PHE A 73 8.11 13.35 -0.60
C PHE A 73 6.74 13.67 0.02
N ILE A 74 6.03 12.68 0.56
CA ILE A 74 4.76 12.90 1.29
C ILE A 74 5.01 13.78 2.51
N ARG A 75 6.08 13.51 3.28
CA ARG A 75 6.48 14.34 4.42
C ARG A 75 6.80 15.77 4.00
N GLU A 76 7.57 15.94 2.92
CA GLU A 76 7.89 17.27 2.38
C GLU A 76 6.63 18.03 1.91
N ALA A 77 5.75 17.35 1.17
CA ALA A 77 4.47 17.93 0.74
C ALA A 77 3.62 18.35 1.96
N SER A 78 3.57 17.52 3.00
CA SER A 78 2.89 17.82 4.26
C SER A 78 3.41 19.10 4.92
N MET A 79 4.74 19.30 4.95
CA MET A 79 5.34 20.54 5.48
C MET A 79 4.91 21.78 4.69
N ASN A 80 4.86 21.65 3.35
CA ASN A 80 4.44 22.73 2.45
C ASN A 80 2.94 23.02 2.52
N MET A 81 2.13 22.02 2.86
CA MET A 81 0.66 22.07 2.89
C MET A 81 0.09 22.23 4.31
N ARG A 82 0.94 22.42 5.32
CA ARG A 82 0.59 22.36 6.76
C ARG A 82 -0.59 23.24 7.20
N GLU A 83 -0.80 24.38 6.54
CA GLU A 83 -1.90 25.30 6.90
C GLU A 83 -3.26 24.79 6.41
N GLY A 84 -3.30 24.09 5.27
CA GLY A 84 -4.54 23.53 4.70
C GLY A 84 -4.86 22.12 5.17
N TYR A 85 -3.84 21.37 5.61
CA TYR A 85 -3.95 19.97 6.00
C TYR A 85 -3.22 19.70 7.32
N PRO A 86 -3.68 20.33 8.42
CA PRO A 86 -2.96 20.36 9.69
C PRO A 86 -2.87 19.00 10.38
N SER A 87 -3.87 18.12 10.23
CA SER A 87 -3.90 16.81 10.89
C SER A 87 -2.78 15.91 10.36
N THR A 88 -2.58 15.88 9.04
CA THR A 88 -1.43 15.14 8.46
C THR A 88 -0.10 15.76 8.85
N PHE A 89 -0.01 17.09 8.88
CA PHE A 89 1.21 17.74 9.35
C PHE A 89 1.56 17.36 10.79
N GLN A 90 0.58 17.41 11.69
CA GLN A 90 0.76 17.04 13.08
C GLN A 90 1.23 15.59 13.21
N SER A 91 0.50 14.65 12.61
CA SER A 91 0.81 13.21 12.63
C SER A 91 2.21 12.88 12.10
N LEU A 92 2.68 13.54 11.03
CA LEU A 92 3.96 13.20 10.41
C LEU A 92 5.18 13.89 11.06
N TRP A 93 4.98 15.02 11.74
CA TRP A 93 6.08 15.90 12.15
C TRP A 93 6.13 16.23 13.63
N MET A 94 5.01 16.15 14.34
CA MET A 94 4.89 16.63 15.72
C MET A 94 4.67 15.51 16.72
N ASP A 95 4.04 14.41 16.29
CA ASP A 95 3.81 13.20 17.07
C ASP A 95 4.95 12.17 16.88
#